data_AF-A0A539EAT4-F1
#
_entry.id   AF-A0A539EAT4-F1
#
_cell.length_a   1.000
_cell.length_b   1.000
_cell.length_c   1.000
_cell.angle_alpha   90.00
_cell.angle_beta   90.00
_cell.angle_gamma   90.00
#
_symmetry.space_group_name_H-M   'P 1'
#
loop_
_entity.id
_entity.type
_entity.pdbx_description
1 polymer ?
#
loop_
_entity_poly.entity_id
_entity_poly.type
_entity_poly.pdbx_seq_one_letter_code
_entity_poly.pdbx_strand_id
1 'polypeptide(L)'
;MELNAERQGDSGTLSGALHQWSRHGVSTAPSSDPRIQEVRVTRDLITAHLFDGRVISVPLAWSWRLSEATPAQRANFRLIGTGQGIHWPDVDEDISVDGMLHGTPAPRPITRKQPLVRDADRKPARKPRRG
;
A
#
# COMPACT_ATOMS: atom_id res chain seq x y z
N MET A 1 20.49 -69.15 18.42
CA MET A 1 19.81 -70.11 17.54
C MET A 1 18.60 -69.37 17.00
N GLU A 2 18.78 -68.44 16.07
CA GLU A 2 19.02 -68.67 14.64
C GLU A 2 17.87 -69.44 14.01
N LEU A 3 17.11 -68.77 13.13
CA LEU A 3 16.91 -69.15 11.73
C LEU A 3 16.36 -67.93 10.97
N ASN A 4 17.15 -67.47 10.00
CA ASN A 4 16.75 -66.60 8.90
C ASN A 4 16.02 -67.41 7.83
N ALA A 5 15.34 -66.69 6.93
CA ALA A 5 14.94 -67.01 5.54
C ALA A 5 13.43 -66.78 5.34
N GLU A 6 12.91 -66.21 4.26
CA GLU A 6 13.48 -65.75 2.99
C GLU A 6 12.45 -64.83 2.30
N ARG A 7 12.87 -64.24 1.18
CA ARG A 7 12.17 -63.25 0.36
C ARG A 7 10.85 -63.78 -0.24
N GLN A 8 9.93 -62.86 -0.48
CA GLN A 8 9.19 -62.83 -1.75
C GLN A 8 8.95 -61.37 -2.14
N GLY A 9 9.51 -60.98 -3.29
CA GLY A 9 9.17 -59.72 -3.93
C GLY A 9 7.85 -59.87 -4.66
N ASP A 10 7.00 -58.85 -4.58
CA ASP A 10 5.94 -58.65 -5.55
C ASP A 10 5.98 -57.20 -6.04
N SER A 11 6.16 -57.10 -7.36
CA SER A 11 6.16 -55.87 -8.14
C SER A 11 4.71 -55.61 -8.53
N GLY A 12 4.03 -54.82 -7.72
CA GLY A 12 2.68 -54.32 -8.02
C GLY A 12 2.70 -52.81 -8.22
N THR A 13 2.97 -52.37 -9.45
CA THR A 13 2.67 -50.99 -9.87
C THR A 13 1.16 -50.87 -10.03
N LEU A 14 0.47 -50.09 -9.19
CA LEU A 14 -0.74 -49.35 -9.59
C LEU A 14 -0.99 -48.13 -8.67
N SER A 15 -0.93 -46.96 -9.30
CA SER A 15 -1.92 -45.88 -9.21
C SER A 15 -2.21 -45.19 -7.86
N GLY A 16 -1.78 -43.93 -7.78
CA GLY A 16 -2.69 -42.82 -7.48
C GLY A 16 -3.22 -42.69 -6.05
N ALA A 17 -2.50 -41.93 -5.23
CA ALA A 17 -3.10 -41.20 -4.10
C ALA A 17 -2.32 -39.92 -3.82
N LEU A 18 -2.47 -38.93 -4.71
CA LEU A 18 -2.20 -37.52 -4.37
C LEU A 18 -3.21 -37.16 -3.27
N HIS A 19 -2.76 -37.24 -2.02
CA HIS A 19 -3.53 -36.79 -0.87
C HIS A 19 -3.73 -35.28 -1.00
N GLN A 20 -4.93 -34.91 -1.40
CA GLN A 20 -5.46 -33.55 -1.40
C GLN A 20 -5.56 -33.10 0.06
N TRP A 21 -4.50 -32.46 0.54
CA TRP A 21 -4.50 -31.69 1.77
C TRP A 21 -5.37 -30.44 1.57
N SER A 22 -6.68 -30.58 1.77
CA SER A 22 -7.55 -29.42 1.92
C SER A 22 -7.10 -28.67 3.17
N ARG A 23 -6.26 -27.63 3.01
CA ARG A 23 -6.16 -26.56 4.01
C ARG A 23 -7.48 -25.81 4.01
N HIS A 24 -8.49 -26.35 4.67
CA HIS A 24 -9.59 -25.55 5.20
C HIS A 24 -9.02 -24.71 6.34
N GLY A 25 -8.27 -23.66 5.99
CA GLY A 25 -7.97 -22.59 6.93
C GLY A 25 -9.30 -21.94 7.28
N VAL A 26 -9.82 -22.21 8.48
CA VAL A 26 -10.87 -21.38 9.06
C VAL A 26 -10.27 -19.97 9.16
N SER A 27 -10.81 -19.04 8.39
CA SER A 27 -10.48 -17.63 8.54
C SER A 27 -11.10 -17.18 9.86
N THR A 28 -10.28 -17.15 10.92
CA THR A 28 -10.72 -16.74 12.27
C THR A 28 -10.89 -15.22 12.41
N ALA A 29 -10.55 -14.45 11.38
CA ALA A 29 -10.74 -13.01 11.41
C ALA A 29 -12.24 -12.71 11.28
N PRO A 30 -12.88 -12.02 12.25
CA PRO A 30 -14.19 -11.45 12.00
C PRO A 30 -14.09 -10.57 10.76
N SER A 31 -15.08 -10.61 9.89
CA SER A 31 -15.22 -9.72 8.74
C SER A 31 -15.54 -8.30 9.24
N SER A 32 -14.59 -7.69 9.92
CA SER A 32 -14.70 -6.34 10.45
C SER A 32 -14.01 -5.39 9.49
N ASP A 33 -14.79 -4.43 9.01
CA ASP A 33 -14.27 -3.25 8.33
C ASP A 33 -13.21 -2.60 9.25
N PRO A 34 -11.92 -2.56 8.85
CA PRO A 34 -10.85 -2.06 9.71
C PRO A 34 -11.09 -0.60 10.04
N ARG A 35 -11.11 -0.25 11.34
CA ARG A 35 -11.31 1.13 11.78
C ARG A 35 -10.23 1.55 12.75
N ILE A 36 -9.68 2.73 12.51
CA ILE A 36 -8.65 3.36 13.32
C ILE A 36 -9.27 3.90 14.62
N GLN A 37 -8.66 3.53 15.74
CA GLN A 37 -8.98 4.02 17.07
C GLN A 37 -7.98 5.10 17.51
N GLU A 38 -6.69 4.89 17.29
CA GLU A 38 -5.61 5.81 17.68
C GLU A 38 -4.55 5.86 16.59
N VAL A 39 -3.92 7.04 16.42
CA VAL A 39 -2.81 7.25 15.49
C VAL A 39 -1.63 7.82 16.26
N ARG A 40 -0.44 7.28 15.96
CA ARG A 40 0.85 7.81 16.42
C ARG A 40 1.71 8.12 15.22
N VAL A 41 2.23 9.34 15.18
CA VAL A 41 3.13 9.81 14.14
C VAL A 41 4.48 10.09 14.76
N THR A 42 5.52 9.50 14.19
CA THR A 42 6.91 9.72 14.60
C THR A 42 7.68 10.35 13.44
N ARG A 43 9.00 10.50 13.62
CA ARG A 43 9.87 10.95 12.53
C ARG A 43 9.82 10.02 11.32
N ASP A 44 9.67 8.72 11.55
CA ASP A 44 9.89 7.68 10.54
C ASP A 44 8.64 6.86 10.21
N LEU A 45 7.67 6.79 11.12
CA LEU A 45 6.50 5.91 11.03
C LEU A 45 5.18 6.63 11.31
N ILE A 46 4.14 6.19 10.61
CA ILE A 46 2.73 6.39 10.94
C ILE A 46 2.21 5.06 11.46
N THR A 47 1.70 5.03 12.69
CA THR A 47 1.17 3.83 13.34
C THR A 47 -0.30 4.02 13.65
N ALA A 48 -1.14 3.09 13.22
CA ALA A 48 -2.57 3.04 13.52
C ALA A 48 -2.87 1.86 14.44
N HIS A 49 -3.57 2.13 15.54
CA HIS A 49 -4.20 1.11 16.39
C HIS A 49 -5.64 0.95 15.93
N LEU A 50 -6.05 -0.26 15.58
CA LEU A 50 -7.39 -0.56 15.09
C LEU A 50 -8.29 -1.10 16.20
N PHE A 51 -9.60 -0.89 16.08
CA PHE A 51 -10.60 -1.39 17.02
C PHE A 51 -10.65 -2.92 17.15
N ASP A 52 -10.15 -3.65 16.16
CA ASP A 52 -10.05 -5.11 16.18
C ASP A 52 -8.77 -5.62 16.89
N GLY A 53 -8.01 -4.72 17.51
CA GLY A 53 -6.79 -5.04 18.26
C GLY A 53 -5.52 -5.12 17.41
N ARG A 54 -5.61 -4.96 16.08
CA ARG A 54 -4.42 -4.89 15.23
C ARG A 54 -3.70 -3.56 15.40
N VAL A 55 -2.37 -3.60 15.22
CA VAL A 55 -1.52 -2.42 15.11
C VAL A 55 -0.77 -2.50 13.79
N ILE A 56 -0.85 -1.44 12.99
CA ILE A 56 -0.25 -1.37 11.66
C ILE A 56 0.62 -0.13 11.59
N SER A 57 1.88 -0.31 11.18
CA SER A 57 2.83 0.79 10.99
C SER A 57 3.30 0.84 9.55
N VAL A 58 3.34 2.04 8.97
CA VAL A 58 3.89 2.30 7.65
C VAL A 58 4.96 3.40 7.74
N PRO A 59 5.96 3.40 6.85
CA PRO A 59 6.90 4.51 6.75
C PRO A 59 6.18 5.83 6.51
N LEU A 60 6.55 6.88 7.22
CA LEU A 60 6.10 8.24 6.92
C LEU A 60 6.46 8.63 5.48
N ALA A 61 7.57 8.07 4.97
CA ALA A 61 8.03 8.18 3.58
C ALA A 61 7.01 7.73 2.51
N TRP A 62 5.93 7.05 2.91
CA TRP A 62 4.83 6.71 2.01
C TRP A 62 4.09 7.91 1.44
N SER A 63 4.10 9.04 2.14
CA SER A 63 3.69 10.33 1.57
C SER A 63 4.90 11.24 1.44
N TRP A 64 5.12 11.73 0.24
CA TRP A 64 6.10 12.77 -0.02
C TRP A 64 5.78 14.06 0.75
N ARG A 65 4.49 14.40 0.87
CA ARG A 65 4.05 15.58 1.63
C ARG A 65 4.33 15.44 3.12
N LEU A 66 4.02 14.28 3.70
CA LEU A 66 4.30 14.04 5.12
C LEU A 66 5.81 13.96 5.41
N SER A 67 6.59 13.48 4.44
CA SER A 67 8.06 13.48 4.54
C SER A 67 8.64 14.89 4.63
N GLU A 68 8.05 15.84 3.91
CA GLU A 68 8.45 17.26 3.90
C GLU A 68 7.75 18.10 4.98
N ALA A 69 6.66 17.60 5.57
CA ALA A 69 5.91 18.27 6.61
C ALA A 69 6.74 18.49 7.89
N THR A 70 6.53 19.63 8.54
CA THR A 70 7.10 19.91 9.87
C THR A 70 6.48 19.02 10.95
N PRO A 71 7.13 18.83 12.11
CA PRO A 71 6.56 18.07 13.22
C PRO A 71 5.19 18.59 13.67
N ALA A 72 4.99 19.91 13.68
CA ALA A 72 3.72 20.52 14.05
C ALA A 72 2.60 20.17 13.07
N GLN A 73 2.87 20.24 11.76
CA GLN A 73 1.91 19.84 10.72
C GLN A 73 1.60 18.35 10.80
N ARG A 74 2.61 17.49 11.04
CA ARG A 74 2.40 16.04 11.23
C ARG A 74 1.57 15.70 12.47
N ALA A 75 1.65 16.52 13.51
CA ALA A 75 0.85 16.35 14.72
C ALA A 75 -0.60 16.84 14.56
N ASN A 76 -0.85 17.73 13.60
CA ASN A 76 -2.19 18.23 13.28
C ASN A 76 -2.88 17.31 12.28
N PHE A 77 -3.50 16.24 12.77
CA PHE A 77 -4.31 15.34 11.96
C PHE A 77 -5.69 15.09 12.58
N ARG A 78 -6.61 14.59 11.77
CA ARG A 78 -7.92 14.11 12.22
C ARG A 78 -8.27 12.78 11.56
N LEU A 79 -9.03 11.95 12.27
CA LEU A 79 -9.63 10.76 11.65
C LEU A 79 -10.79 11.20 10.75
N ILE A 80 -10.93 10.54 9.61
CA ILE A 80 -11.99 10.76 8.63
C ILE A 80 -12.72 9.45 8.30
N GLY A 81 -13.88 9.56 7.66
CA GLY A 81 -14.64 8.39 7.18
C GLY A 81 -15.02 7.40 8.29
N THR A 82 -15.28 7.86 9.51
CA THR A 82 -15.57 6.99 10.67
C THR A 82 -14.40 6.04 11.01
N GLY A 83 -13.16 6.52 10.89
CA GLY A 83 -11.94 5.76 11.20
C GLY A 83 -11.34 5.02 10.01
N GLN A 84 -11.80 5.30 8.78
CA GLN A 84 -11.27 4.71 7.56
C GLN A 84 -9.98 5.38 7.05
N GLY A 85 -9.68 6.58 7.56
CA GLY A 85 -8.46 7.29 7.17
C GLY A 85 -8.06 8.38 8.14
N ILE A 86 -6.90 8.95 7.85
CA ILE A 86 -6.23 10.01 8.60
C ILE A 86 -6.00 11.16 7.63
N HIS A 87 -6.49 12.35 7.97
CA HIS A 87 -6.36 13.57 7.17
C HIS A 87 -5.44 14.57 7.87
N TRP A 88 -4.42 15.04 7.17
CA TRP A 88 -3.56 16.14 7.58
C TRP A 88 -3.93 17.42 6.81
N PRO A 89 -4.72 18.33 7.40
CA PRO A 89 -5.22 19.52 6.69
C PRO A 89 -4.12 20.50 6.28
N ASP A 90 -3.04 20.62 7.05
CA ASP A 90 -1.99 21.61 6.78
C ASP A 90 -1.15 21.30 5.54
N VAL A 91 -1.16 20.03 5.10
CA VAL A 91 -0.43 19.58 3.91
C VAL A 91 -1.34 18.93 2.86
N ASP A 92 -2.65 18.91 3.09
CA ASP A 92 -3.64 18.30 2.18
C ASP A 92 -3.26 16.85 1.81
N GLU A 93 -3.10 16.01 2.83
CA GLU A 93 -2.74 14.61 2.66
C GLU A 93 -3.67 13.68 3.44
N ASP A 94 -4.02 12.57 2.80
CA ASP A 94 -4.88 11.52 3.36
C ASP A 94 -4.17 10.16 3.30
N ILE A 95 -4.18 9.43 4.41
CA ILE A 95 -3.75 8.03 4.46
C ILE A 95 -4.92 7.17 4.91
N SER A 96 -5.31 6.19 4.09
CA SER A 96 -6.38 5.26 4.41
C SER A 96 -5.87 4.02 5.15
N VAL A 97 -6.72 3.44 5.99
CA VAL A 97 -6.42 2.16 6.67
C VAL A 97 -6.23 1.02 5.67
N ASP A 98 -6.98 1.03 4.58
CA ASP A 98 -6.85 0.07 3.48
C ASP A 98 -5.48 0.19 2.80
N GLY A 99 -5.04 1.41 2.51
CA GLY A 99 -3.70 1.65 1.96
C GLY A 99 -2.59 1.13 2.87
N MET A 100 -2.74 1.34 4.19
CA MET A 100 -1.81 0.80 5.19
C MET A 100 -1.80 -0.74 5.23
N LEU A 101 -2.96 -1.39 5.12
CA LEU A 101 -3.08 -2.85 5.12
C LEU A 101 -2.48 -3.50 3.86
N HIS A 102 -2.64 -2.86 2.71
CA HIS A 102 -2.27 -3.42 1.42
C HIS A 102 -0.89 -3.00 0.91
N GLY A 103 -0.17 -2.13 1.63
CA GLY A 103 1.15 -1.72 1.19
C GLY A 103 1.16 -0.66 0.09
N THR A 104 0.10 0.14 -0.03
CA THR A 104 -0.07 1.12 -1.12
C THR A 104 0.34 2.52 -0.66
N PRO A 105 1.50 3.05 -1.08
CA PRO A 105 1.94 4.40 -0.72
C PRO A 105 1.05 5.49 -1.34
N ALA A 106 1.09 6.69 -0.77
CA ALA A 106 0.37 7.83 -1.32
C ALA A 106 0.98 8.23 -2.69
N PRO A 107 0.16 8.46 -3.72
CA PRO A 107 0.66 8.78 -5.06
C PRO A 107 1.38 10.12 -5.07
N ARG A 108 2.61 10.14 -5.62
CA ARG A 108 3.28 11.39 -5.97
C ARG A 108 2.69 11.96 -7.26
N PRO A 109 2.31 13.25 -7.30
CA PRO A 109 2.00 13.89 -8.56
C PRO A 109 3.23 13.83 -9.48
N ILE A 110 3.12 13.14 -10.61
CA ILE A 110 4.10 13.28 -11.67
C ILE A 110 3.90 14.65 -12.30
N THR A 111 4.79 15.60 -12.00
CA THR A 111 4.84 16.88 -12.70
C THR A 111 5.18 16.58 -14.16
N ARG A 112 4.16 16.38 -15.02
CA ARG A 112 4.38 16.46 -16.47
C ARG A 112 4.88 17.86 -16.72
N LYS A 113 6.17 18.01 -17.06
CA LYS A 113 6.67 19.25 -17.63
C LYS A 113 5.79 19.52 -18.85
N GLN A 114 4.87 20.48 -18.76
CA GLN A 114 4.24 21.02 -19.95
C GLN A 114 5.37 21.46 -20.87
N PRO A 115 5.38 21.06 -22.16
CA PRO A 115 6.29 21.68 -23.10
C PRO A 115 6.01 23.18 -23.03
N LEU A 116 7.01 23.96 -22.61
CA LEU A 116 7.00 25.39 -22.78
C LEU A 116 6.68 25.62 -24.26
N VAL A 117 5.47 26.10 -24.54
CA VAL A 117 5.06 26.49 -25.88
C VAL A 117 6.11 27.49 -26.33
N ARG A 118 6.99 27.08 -27.25
CA ARG A 118 7.99 27.98 -27.80
C ARG A 118 7.21 29.06 -28.54
N ASP A 119 7.43 30.32 -28.17
CA ASP A 119 6.98 31.53 -28.86
C ASP A 119 7.52 31.63 -30.31
N ALA A 120 7.32 30.60 -31.13
CA ALA A 120 7.75 30.54 -32.52
C ALA A 120 6.62 30.87 -33.52
N ASP A 121 5.37 30.98 -33.06
CA ASP A 121 4.22 31.36 -33.90
C ASP A 121 3.94 32.87 -33.93
N ARG A 122 4.83 33.71 -33.39
CA ARG A 122 4.75 35.16 -33.63
C ARG A 122 5.21 35.46 -35.06
N LYS A 123 4.28 35.33 -36.00
CA LYS A 123 4.36 35.74 -37.41
C LYS A 123 5.06 37.11 -37.52
N PRO A 124 6.12 37.27 -38.34
CA PRO A 124 6.79 38.55 -38.45
C PRO A 124 5.86 39.58 -39.11
N ALA A 125 5.78 40.76 -38.52
CA ALA A 125 5.08 41.91 -39.07
C ALA A 125 5.65 42.24 -40.46
N ARG A 126 4.82 42.16 -41.50
CA ARG A 126 5.16 42.66 -42.83
C ARG A 126 5.14 44.20 -42.82
N LYS A 127 6.26 44.83 -43.18
CA LYS A 127 6.33 46.20 -43.70
C LYS A 127 7.34 46.24 -44.85
N PRO A 128 7.34 47.26 -45.74
CA PRO A 128 6.25 47.83 -46.53
C PRO A 128 6.54 47.63 -48.04
N ARG A 129 5.61 47.95 -48.95
CA ARG A 129 5.97 48.16 -50.37
C ARG A 129 5.57 49.56 -50.80
N ARG A 130 6.58 50.31 -51.26
CA ARG A 130 6.51 51.61 -51.91
C ARG A 130 5.62 51.53 -53.16
N GLY A 131 4.85 52.59 -53.37
CA GLY A 131 4.13 52.97 -54.58
C GLY A 131 3.64 54.39 -54.38
#